data_AF-A0AA37PYV8-F1
#
_entry.id   AF-A0AA37PYV8-F1
#
_cell.length_a   1.000
_cell.length_b   1.000
_cell.length_c   1.000
_cell.angle_alpha   90.00
_cell.angle_beta   90.00
_cell.angle_gamma   90.00
#
_symmetry.space_group_name_H-M   'P 1'
#
loop_
_entity.id
_entity.type
_entity.pdbx_description
1 polymer ?
#
loop_
_entity_poly.entity_id
_entity_poly.type
_entity_poly.pdbx_seq_one_letter_code
_entity_poly.pdbx_strand_id
1 'polypeptide(L)'
;MIAHLSEKVPVRLLSDVPRLQSWLASEMANGVSAGLENEVVLVIGSGEDLTGLMATPGTTQVDFATDAATRISKALTRLQILGEQPNGIALHPTDAEALDLARWGASGGFLSSEFEHPNTPGYGSSDNVFGDQSTIKRVISPSFP
;
A
#
# COMPACT_ATOMS: atom_id res chain seq x y z
N MET A 1 -15.91 -15.45 -1.98
CA MET A 1 -14.86 -16.51 -1.99
C MET A 1 -13.84 -16.15 -3.05
N ILE A 2 -12.55 -16.06 -2.72
CA ILE A 2 -11.51 -15.66 -3.69
C ILE A 2 -10.79 -16.90 -4.22
N ALA A 3 -10.82 -17.07 -5.54
CA ALA A 3 -10.07 -18.10 -6.23
C ALA A 3 -9.45 -17.55 -7.52
N HIS A 4 -8.17 -17.85 -7.74
CA HIS A 4 -7.49 -17.58 -9.01
C HIS A 4 -7.24 -18.91 -9.72
N LEU A 5 -7.84 -19.05 -10.91
CA LEU A 5 -7.66 -20.23 -11.75
C LEU A 5 -6.80 -19.87 -12.96
N SER A 6 -5.81 -20.71 -13.21
CA SER A 6 -5.09 -20.72 -14.49
C SER A 6 -6.02 -21.13 -15.62
N GLU A 7 -5.69 -20.70 -16.84
CA GLU A 7 -6.20 -21.33 -18.04
C GLU A 7 -5.88 -22.84 -18.07
N LYS A 8 -6.60 -23.58 -18.90
CA LYS A 8 -6.42 -25.02 -19.03
C LYS A 8 -5.09 -25.33 -19.70
N VAL A 9 -4.12 -25.86 -18.94
CA VAL A 9 -2.81 -26.28 -19.44
C VAL A 9 -2.73 -27.82 -19.58
N PRO A 10 -2.26 -28.36 -20.71
CA PRO A 10 -1.97 -29.79 -20.86
C PRO A 10 -0.90 -30.28 -19.87
N VAL A 11 -1.15 -31.39 -19.19
CA VAL A 11 -0.23 -31.95 -18.17
C VAL A 11 1.19 -32.23 -18.70
N ARG A 12 1.32 -32.57 -19.99
CA ARG A 12 2.62 -32.84 -20.62
C ARG A 12 3.54 -31.62 -20.61
N LEU A 13 3.00 -30.43 -20.84
CA LEU A 13 3.78 -29.19 -20.79
C LEU A 13 4.29 -28.89 -19.38
N LEU A 14 3.50 -29.25 -18.35
CA LEU A 14 3.90 -29.11 -16.95
C LEU A 14 4.96 -30.15 -16.55
N SER A 15 4.89 -31.37 -17.10
CA SER A 15 5.86 -32.42 -16.79
C SER A 15 7.21 -32.24 -17.50
N ASP A 16 7.23 -31.62 -18.68
CA ASP A 16 8.45 -31.47 -19.48
C ASP A 16 9.41 -30.42 -18.88
N VAL A 17 8.87 -29.41 -18.21
CA VAL A 17 9.66 -28.32 -17.60
C VAL A 17 9.27 -28.15 -16.13
N PRO A 18 10.04 -28.74 -15.17
CA PRO A 18 9.72 -28.66 -13.75
C PRO A 18 9.58 -27.23 -13.19
N ARG A 19 10.30 -26.26 -13.79
CA ARG A 19 10.22 -24.84 -13.40
C ARG A 19 8.87 -24.20 -13.72
N LEU A 20 8.14 -24.72 -14.69
CA LEU A 20 6.83 -24.20 -15.07
C LEU A 20 5.80 -24.46 -13.98
N GLN A 21 5.88 -25.60 -13.30
CA GLN A 21 4.98 -25.95 -12.21
C GLN A 21 5.17 -25.02 -11.00
N SER A 22 6.42 -24.75 -10.61
CA SER A 22 6.70 -23.84 -9.50
C SER A 22 6.32 -22.40 -9.83
N TRP A 23 6.61 -21.93 -11.05
CA TRP A 23 6.16 -20.62 -11.52
C TRP A 23 4.64 -20.49 -11.50
N LEU A 24 3.91 -21.47 -12.03
CA LEU A 24 2.45 -21.46 -12.06
C LEU A 24 1.85 -21.45 -10.64
N ALA A 25 2.43 -22.23 -9.73
CA ALA A 25 2.00 -22.24 -8.32
C ALA A 25 2.19 -20.86 -7.67
N SER A 26 3.32 -20.20 -7.92
CA SER A 26 3.56 -18.83 -7.45
C SER A 26 2.58 -17.83 -8.06
N GLU A 27 2.29 -17.93 -9.36
CA GLU A 27 1.37 -17.02 -10.03
C GLU A 27 -0.07 -17.18 -9.54
N MET A 28 -0.52 -18.42 -9.31
CA MET A 28 -1.82 -18.70 -8.72
C MET A 28 -1.93 -18.13 -7.30
N ALA A 29 -0.89 -18.33 -6.47
CA ALA A 29 -0.85 -17.78 -5.13
C ALA A 29 -0.88 -16.25 -5.13
N ASN A 30 -0.07 -15.61 -5.99
CA ASN A 30 -0.04 -14.15 -6.16
C ASN A 30 -1.40 -13.60 -6.59
N GLY A 31 -2.09 -14.26 -7.53
CA GLY A 31 -3.41 -13.82 -7.98
C GLY A 31 -4.49 -13.94 -6.89
N VAL A 32 -4.42 -14.95 -6.01
CA VAL A 32 -5.30 -15.01 -4.83
C VAL A 32 -5.01 -13.85 -3.88
N SER A 33 -3.73 -13.55 -3.60
CA SER A 33 -3.36 -12.43 -2.74
C SER A 33 -3.78 -11.08 -3.32
N ALA A 34 -3.62 -10.86 -4.62
CA ALA A 34 -4.07 -9.64 -5.31
C ALA A 34 -5.60 -9.51 -5.30
N GLY A 35 -6.32 -10.61 -5.53
CA GLY A 35 -7.78 -10.65 -5.42
C GLY A 35 -8.27 -10.31 -4.02
N LEU A 36 -7.63 -10.88 -2.99
CA LEU A 36 -7.93 -10.58 -1.59
C LEU A 36 -7.69 -9.11 -1.25
N GLU A 37 -6.57 -8.55 -1.69
CA GLU A 37 -6.26 -7.15 -1.44
C GLU A 37 -7.32 -6.22 -2.06
N ASN A 38 -7.71 -6.47 -3.31
CA ASN A 38 -8.75 -5.69 -3.96
C ASN A 38 -10.09 -5.76 -3.21
N GLU A 39 -10.47 -6.95 -2.74
CA GLU A 39 -11.71 -7.16 -1.98
C GLU A 39 -11.69 -6.43 -0.63
N VAL A 40 -10.56 -6.49 0.08
CA VAL A 40 -10.35 -5.79 1.35
C VAL A 40 -10.34 -4.28 1.20
N VAL A 41 -9.89 -3.73 0.07
CA VAL A 41 -9.77 -2.28 -0.11
C VAL A 41 -11.04 -1.68 -0.73
N LEU A 42 -11.49 -2.18 -1.88
CA LEU A 42 -12.41 -1.46 -2.78
C LEU A 42 -13.85 -2.00 -2.81
N VAL A 43 -14.06 -3.27 -2.48
CA VAL A 43 -15.33 -3.95 -2.81
C VAL A 43 -16.45 -3.54 -1.85
N ILE A 44 -17.68 -3.41 -2.37
CA ILE A 44 -18.85 -2.94 -1.59
C ILE A 44 -19.41 -4.02 -0.66
N GLY A 45 -19.10 -5.29 -0.93
CA GLY A 45 -19.55 -6.45 -0.14
C GLY A 45 -20.99 -6.85 -0.46
N SER A 46 -21.18 -7.62 -1.53
CA SER A 46 -22.48 -8.21 -1.87
C SER A 46 -22.34 -9.70 -2.15
N GLY A 47 -23.28 -10.51 -1.66
CA GLY A 47 -23.26 -11.96 -1.87
C GLY A 47 -22.09 -12.62 -1.15
N GLU A 48 -21.14 -13.16 -1.91
CA GLU A 48 -19.95 -13.86 -1.38
C GLU A 48 -18.71 -12.96 -1.24
N ASP A 49 -18.84 -11.68 -1.59
CA ASP A 49 -17.76 -10.70 -1.51
C ASP A 49 -17.68 -10.07 -0.11
N LEU A 50 -16.47 -9.83 0.36
CA LEU A 50 -16.16 -9.09 1.58
C LEU A 50 -16.51 -7.61 1.39
N THR A 51 -16.92 -6.97 2.49
CA THR A 51 -17.04 -5.50 2.54
C THR A 51 -15.66 -4.91 2.72
N GLY A 52 -15.21 -4.14 1.73
CA GLY A 52 -13.93 -3.45 1.72
C GLY A 52 -13.91 -2.20 2.60
N LEU A 53 -12.69 -1.74 2.89
CA LEU A 53 -12.42 -0.61 3.77
C LEU A 53 -13.08 0.68 3.27
N MET A 54 -13.12 0.91 1.95
CA MET A 54 -13.72 2.11 1.38
C MET A 54 -15.25 2.11 1.42
N ALA A 55 -15.87 0.94 1.46
CA ALA A 55 -17.32 0.80 1.57
C ALA A 55 -17.80 0.70 3.03
N THR A 56 -16.87 0.56 3.98
CA THR A 56 -17.18 0.45 5.40
C THR A 56 -17.66 1.80 5.95
N PRO A 57 -18.83 1.86 6.61
CA PRO A 57 -19.32 3.08 7.25
C PRO A 57 -18.37 3.57 8.37
N GLY A 58 -18.31 4.89 8.58
CA GLY A 58 -17.48 5.49 9.65
C GLY A 58 -16.11 6.01 9.19
N THR A 59 -15.85 6.03 7.89
CA THR A 59 -14.66 6.70 7.34
C THR A 59 -14.78 8.22 7.51
N THR A 60 -13.64 8.85 7.77
CA THR A 60 -13.56 10.31 7.89
C THR A 60 -12.80 10.88 6.71
N GLN A 61 -13.51 11.62 5.85
CA GLN A 61 -12.91 12.22 4.68
C GLN A 61 -12.06 13.45 5.05
N VAL A 62 -10.92 13.58 4.39
CA VAL A 62 -10.04 14.75 4.44
C VAL A 62 -9.86 15.26 3.02
N ASP A 63 -10.20 16.53 2.81
CA ASP A 63 -10.05 17.18 1.51
C ASP A 63 -8.59 17.18 1.06
N PHE A 64 -8.40 17.13 -0.26
CA PHE A 64 -7.07 17.21 -0.85
C PHE A 64 -6.39 18.53 -0.46
N ALA A 65 -5.13 18.44 -0.03
CA ALA A 65 -4.23 19.57 0.20
C ALA A 65 -3.21 19.66 -0.94
N THR A 66 -2.38 20.69 -0.99
CA THR A 66 -1.38 20.89 -2.06
C THR A 66 -0.45 19.69 -2.28
N ASP A 67 -0.17 18.92 -1.23
CA ASP A 67 0.79 17.83 -1.20
C ASP A 67 0.32 16.67 -0.30
N ALA A 68 0.80 15.46 -0.60
CA ALA A 68 0.46 14.24 0.13
C ALA A 68 0.85 14.30 1.61
N ALA A 69 2.02 14.89 1.93
CA ALA A 69 2.50 15.01 3.30
C ALA A 69 1.56 15.84 4.17
N THR A 70 1.17 17.03 3.71
CA THR A 70 0.17 17.87 4.42
C THR A 70 -1.17 17.15 4.59
N ARG A 71 -1.61 16.41 3.57
CA ARG A 71 -2.87 15.65 3.64
C ARG A 71 -2.80 14.56 4.72
N ILE A 72 -1.71 13.80 4.77
CA ILE A 72 -1.50 12.74 5.78
C ILE A 72 -1.45 13.34 7.19
N SER A 73 -0.73 14.44 7.40
CA SER A 73 -0.69 15.11 8.71
C SER A 73 -2.08 15.57 9.15
N LYS A 74 -2.88 16.16 8.26
CA LYS A 74 -4.28 16.53 8.56
C LYS A 74 -5.16 15.31 8.89
N ALA A 75 -4.96 14.19 8.20
CA ALA A 75 -5.68 12.95 8.48
C ALA A 75 -5.33 12.39 9.87
N LEU A 76 -4.04 12.36 10.23
CA LEU A 76 -3.60 11.95 11.56
C LEU A 76 -4.20 12.84 12.66
N THR A 77 -4.16 14.16 12.49
CA THR A 77 -4.78 15.09 13.45
C THR A 77 -6.29 14.85 13.57
N ARG A 78 -6.97 14.56 12.47
CA ARG A 78 -8.42 14.33 12.50
C ARG A 78 -8.78 13.02 13.20
N LEU A 79 -7.98 11.97 13.03
CA LEU A 79 -8.13 10.73 13.80
C LEU A 79 -7.87 10.96 15.29
N GLN A 80 -6.87 11.75 15.65
CA GLN A 80 -6.61 12.12 17.04
C GLN A 80 -7.77 12.91 17.68
N ILE A 81 -8.44 13.80 16.93
CA ILE A 81 -9.63 14.52 17.41
C ILE A 81 -10.78 13.56 17.72
N LEU A 82 -10.90 12.48 16.95
CA LEU A 82 -11.89 11.41 17.20
C LEU A 82 -11.50 10.50 18.37
N GLY A 83 -10.28 10.63 18.90
CA GLY A 83 -9.75 9.77 19.96
C GLY A 83 -9.12 8.47 19.46
N GLU A 84 -8.96 8.32 18.14
CA GLU A 84 -8.39 7.12 17.52
C GLU A 84 -6.86 7.18 17.45
N GLN A 85 -6.22 6.03 17.64
CA GLN A 85 -4.77 5.88 17.51
C GLN A 85 -4.43 5.24 16.15
N PRO A 86 -3.92 6.02 15.17
CA PRO A 86 -3.56 5.48 13.87
C PRO A 86 -2.39 4.48 14.00
N ASN A 87 -2.52 3.32 13.35
CA ASN A 87 -1.54 2.23 13.39
C ASN A 87 -0.90 1.94 12.02
N GLY A 88 -1.39 2.57 10.96
CA GLY A 88 -0.92 2.34 9.61
C GLY A 88 -1.35 3.41 8.63
N ILE A 89 -0.58 3.53 7.55
CA ILE A 89 -0.84 4.41 6.42
C ILE A 89 -0.72 3.54 5.17
N ALA A 90 -1.80 3.45 4.40
CA ALA A 90 -1.80 2.78 3.11
C ALA A 90 -1.81 3.82 1.98
N LEU A 91 -0.94 3.64 0.99
CA LEU A 91 -0.71 4.60 -0.09
C LEU A 91 -0.64 3.90 -1.45
N HIS A 92 -1.11 4.59 -2.49
CA HIS A 92 -0.80 4.23 -3.87
C HIS A 92 0.70 4.49 -4.17
N PRO A 93 1.37 3.69 -5.03
CA PRO A 93 2.78 3.89 -5.36
C PRO A 93 3.15 5.29 -5.84
N THR A 94 2.26 5.99 -6.55
CA THR A 94 2.51 7.35 -7.04
C THR A 94 2.55 8.39 -5.91
N ASP A 95 1.71 8.23 -4.88
CA ASP A 95 1.69 9.12 -3.73
C ASP A 95 2.87 8.84 -2.81
N ALA A 96 3.27 7.57 -2.72
CA ALA A 96 4.50 7.14 -2.08
C ALA A 96 5.72 7.80 -2.74
N GLU A 97 5.84 7.73 -4.07
CA GLU A 97 6.90 8.39 -4.83
C GLU A 97 6.91 9.91 -4.59
N ALA A 98 5.74 10.56 -4.63
CA ALA A 98 5.64 12.01 -4.39
C ALA A 98 6.12 12.41 -2.99
N LEU A 99 5.89 11.56 -1.98
CA LEU A 99 6.38 11.77 -0.62
C LEU A 99 7.91 11.59 -0.54
N ASP A 100 8.42 10.54 -1.17
CA ASP A 100 9.85 10.23 -1.12
C ASP A 100 10.66 11.29 -1.88
N LEU A 101 10.10 11.87 -2.96
CA LEU A 101 10.67 12.98 -3.72
C LEU A 101 10.48 14.36 -3.08
N ALA A 102 9.89 14.48 -1.89
CA ALA A 102 9.68 15.76 -1.23
C ALA A 102 11.03 16.42 -0.88
N ARG A 103 11.14 17.74 -1.11
CA ARG A 103 12.40 18.50 -0.97
C ARG A 103 12.25 19.73 -0.09
N TRP A 104 13.38 20.19 0.44
CA TRP A 104 13.49 21.53 1.05
C TRP A 104 13.45 22.63 -0.03
N GLY A 105 12.28 22.91 -0.58
CA GLY A 105 12.08 23.90 -1.65
C GLY A 105 12.63 23.45 -3.02
N ALA A 106 12.56 24.34 -4.01
CA ALA A 106 12.85 24.01 -5.42
C ALA A 106 14.31 23.62 -5.72
N SER A 107 15.25 23.98 -4.85
CA SER A 107 16.69 23.71 -5.02
C SER A 107 17.34 23.05 -3.81
N GLY A 108 16.55 22.63 -2.81
CA GLY A 108 17.07 21.89 -1.66
C GLY A 108 17.13 20.38 -1.93
N GLY A 109 17.81 19.68 -1.02
CA GLY A 109 17.87 18.21 -1.02
C GLY A 109 16.56 17.56 -0.61
N PHE A 110 16.50 16.23 -0.73
CA PHE A 110 15.34 15.45 -0.32
C PHE A 110 15.13 15.48 1.20
N LEU A 111 13.87 15.44 1.62
CA LEU A 111 13.46 15.33 3.02
C LEU A 111 13.51 13.88 3.52
N SER A 112 13.36 12.91 2.60
CA SER A 112 13.59 11.49 2.86
C SER A 112 15.07 11.15 2.65
N SER A 113 15.62 10.20 3.41
CA SER A 113 17.04 9.81 3.29
C SER A 113 17.37 8.87 2.14
N GLU A 114 16.45 8.65 1.19
CA GLU A 114 16.46 7.55 0.22
C GLU A 114 17.81 7.37 -0.53
N PHE A 115 18.04 8.10 -1.64
CA PHE A 115 19.24 7.92 -2.46
C PHE A 115 20.41 8.82 -2.05
N GLU A 116 20.14 10.05 -1.61
CA GLU A 116 21.19 11.04 -1.31
C GLU A 116 21.90 10.78 0.03
N HIS A 117 21.20 10.16 1.00
CA HIS A 117 21.71 10.00 2.37
C HIS A 117 21.39 8.61 2.98
N PRO A 118 21.76 7.50 2.32
CA PRO A 118 21.34 6.16 2.75
C PRO A 118 21.80 5.89 4.18
N ASN A 119 20.84 5.71 5.09
CA ASN A 119 21.07 5.37 6.50
C ASN A 119 22.06 6.29 7.25
N THR A 120 22.18 7.55 6.84
CA THR A 120 23.12 8.49 7.45
C THR A 120 22.55 9.05 8.77
N PRO A 121 23.24 8.90 9.92
CA PRO A 121 22.78 9.45 11.19
C PRO A 121 22.55 10.96 11.08
N GLY A 122 21.35 11.43 11.42
CA GLY A 122 20.93 12.83 11.27
C GLY A 122 19.99 13.12 10.09
N TYR A 123 19.79 12.14 9.19
CA TYR A 123 18.79 12.18 8.12
C TYR A 123 17.68 11.15 8.41
N GLY A 124 16.41 11.48 8.16
CA GLY A 124 15.26 10.62 8.50
C GLY A 124 15.13 9.40 7.58
N SER A 125 14.84 8.20 8.11
CA SER A 125 14.63 6.97 7.32
C SER A 125 13.49 7.13 6.29
N SER A 126 13.67 6.59 5.08
CA SER A 126 12.64 6.55 4.01
C SER A 126 11.48 5.60 4.31
N ASP A 127 11.67 4.65 5.22
CA ASP A 127 10.69 3.59 5.48
C ASP A 127 9.43 4.12 6.19
N ASN A 128 9.60 5.08 7.11
CA ASN A 128 8.47 5.76 7.76
C ASN A 128 8.83 7.19 8.18
N VAL A 129 8.31 8.16 7.44
CA VAL A 129 8.52 9.60 7.68
C VAL A 129 7.58 10.15 8.77
N PHE A 130 6.53 9.39 9.16
CA PHE A 130 5.45 9.88 10.01
C PHE A 130 5.42 9.32 11.44
N GLY A 131 6.43 8.53 11.83
CA GLY A 131 6.52 7.97 13.17
C GLY A 131 7.62 6.92 13.30
N ASP A 132 7.71 6.27 14.46
CA ASP A 132 8.54 5.08 14.55
C ASP A 132 7.88 3.93 13.75
N GLN A 133 8.68 3.04 13.18
CA GLN A 133 8.17 1.90 12.39
C GLN A 133 7.37 0.87 13.23
N SER A 134 7.41 1.02 14.55
CA SER A 134 6.71 0.11 15.49
C SER A 134 5.28 0.56 15.79
N THR A 135 4.96 1.83 15.58
CA THR A 135 3.69 2.47 15.93
C THR A 135 2.83 2.74 14.70
N ILE A 136 3.41 3.21 13.60
CA ILE A 136 2.67 3.49 12.35
C ILE A 136 3.36 2.76 11.20
N LYS A 137 2.68 1.78 10.57
CA LYS A 137 3.24 1.03 9.44
C LYS A 137 2.83 1.63 8.10
N ARG A 138 3.79 1.88 7.21
CA ARG A 138 3.53 2.28 5.81
C ARG A 138 3.32 1.03 4.95
N VAL A 139 2.21 0.97 4.22
CA VAL A 139 1.89 -0.06 3.23
C VAL A 139 1.71 0.61 1.88
N ILE A 140 2.39 0.10 0.85
CA ILE A 140 2.32 0.63 -0.51
C ILE A 140 1.66 -0.42 -1.38
N SER A 141 0.58 -0.06 -2.05
CA SER A 141 -0.14 -0.98 -2.93
C SER A 141 -0.91 -0.26 -4.02
N PRO A 142 -0.89 -0.78 -5.26
CA PRO A 142 -1.66 -0.22 -6.38
C PRO A 142 -3.18 -0.38 -6.22
N SER A 143 -3.64 -1.17 -5.25
CA SER A 143 -5.07 -1.40 -4.99
C SER A 143 -5.74 -0.22 -4.30
N PHE A 144 -4.96 0.72 -3.73
CA PHE A 144 -5.49 1.97 -3.17
C PHE A 144 -5.62 3.05 -4.26
N PRO A 145 -6.74 3.80 -4.31
CA PRO A 145 -6.96 4.82 -5.32
C PRO A 145 -6.26 6.16 -5.02
#